data_AF-A0A7R9WE62-F1
#
_entry.id   AF-A0A7R9WE62-F1
#
_cell.length_a   1.000
_cell.length_b   1.000
_cell.length_c   1.000
_cell.angle_alpha   90.00
_cell.angle_beta   90.00
_cell.angle_gamma   90.00
#
_symmetry.space_group_name_H-M   'P 1'
#
loop_
_entity.id
_entity.type
_entity.pdbx_description
1 polymer ?
#
loop_
_entity_poly.entity_id
_entity_poly.type
_entity_poly.pdbx_seq_one_letter_code
_entity_poly.pdbx_strand_id
1 'polypeptide(L)'
;MRTLSDDKKLSSRYRFMYKDLIELRANRWKARRKQETAKTLDEIRKDMEREERAQAQQSQQGYRGGGPPRDRDQNRSGRGMGGDYRGDSRRSSGMYGGGGGGGSRRGVNKPPPKTDEHGFTQVGRSGKSSSYMGSSPSPRAPPSVSGSSRRSPPRDRKPPSAPSVPALSKDKLELRVKNMKAEFMQDPDEKELLLSMEELSGTPDAGKTMVQVYGDASMDCKDDERKAIIKILSLLFQKGKLSRDDFDGPIGELIEFIDSFVIDSPKAIDYLGDMLAEFIHIKAIGVPWLCNQITKLDHAPDVRLKVIECTIESMKKTQGLAEAKAHFGG
;
A
#
# COMPACT_ATOMS: atom_id res chain seq x y z
N MET A 1 27.51 -1.71 31.02
CA MET A 1 27.05 -2.92 30.30
C MET A 1 27.79 -4.16 30.78
N ARG A 2 29.10 -4.33 30.52
CA ARG A 2 29.87 -5.51 30.98
C ARG A 2 29.92 -5.69 32.50
N THR A 3 29.94 -4.59 33.25
CA THR A 3 29.87 -4.63 34.72
C THR A 3 28.49 -5.06 35.25
N LEU A 4 27.42 -4.83 34.48
CA LEU A 4 26.04 -5.15 34.85
C LEU A 4 25.64 -6.58 34.49
N SER A 5 26.31 -7.21 33.51
CA SER A 5 26.04 -8.59 33.13
C SER A 5 26.46 -9.60 34.21
N ASP A 6 27.41 -9.25 35.08
CA ASP A 6 27.96 -10.14 36.10
C ASP A 6 27.61 -9.70 37.53
N ASP A 7 26.87 -8.61 37.69
CA ASP A 7 26.41 -8.13 39.00
C ASP A 7 25.31 -9.06 39.58
N LYS A 8 25.67 -9.80 40.64
CA LYS A 8 24.77 -10.75 41.32
C LYS A 8 23.61 -10.09 42.05
N LYS A 9 23.63 -8.77 42.26
CA LYS A 9 22.50 -8.01 42.81
C LYS A 9 21.34 -7.93 41.82
N LEU A 10 21.60 -8.11 40.53
CA LEU A 10 20.59 -8.14 39.47
C LEU A 10 20.02 -9.54 39.28
N SER A 11 18.71 -9.60 38.98
CA SER A 11 18.04 -10.87 38.69
C SER A 11 18.69 -11.55 37.47
N SER A 12 18.59 -12.88 37.41
CA SER A 12 19.17 -13.67 36.32
C SER A 12 18.71 -13.18 34.95
N ARG A 13 17.42 -12.85 34.79
CA ARG A 13 16.84 -12.35 33.55
C ARG A 13 17.51 -11.07 33.05
N TYR A 14 17.75 -10.10 33.94
CA TYR A 14 18.42 -8.86 33.55
C TYR A 14 19.88 -9.10 33.19
N ARG A 15 20.58 -9.96 33.94
CA ARG A 15 21.97 -10.34 33.61
C ARG A 15 22.09 -11.02 32.25
N PHE A 16 21.19 -11.95 31.92
CA PHE A 16 21.14 -12.58 30.59
C PHE A 16 20.83 -11.57 29.49
N MET A 17 19.87 -10.66 29.71
CA MET A 17 19.57 -9.59 28.75
C MET A 17 20.77 -8.67 28.48
N TYR A 18 21.56 -8.34 29.51
CA TYR A 18 22.80 -7.58 29.33
C TYR A 18 23.87 -8.36 28.56
N LYS A 19 23.97 -9.68 28.78
CA LYS A 19 24.89 -10.55 28.01
C LYS A 19 24.50 -10.59 26.54
N ASP A 20 23.21 -10.77 26.24
CA ASP A 20 22.68 -10.74 24.88
C ASP A 20 22.98 -9.41 24.18
N LEU A 21 22.80 -8.27 24.86
CA LEU A 21 23.10 -6.95 24.29
C LEU A 21 24.61 -6.74 24.04
N ILE A 22 25.48 -7.29 24.89
CA ILE A 22 26.93 -7.23 24.69
C ILE A 22 27.33 -8.09 23.49
N GLU A 23 26.74 -9.28 23.35
CA GLU A 23 26.97 -10.19 22.23
C GLU A 23 26.47 -9.60 20.91
N LEU A 24 25.28 -9.00 20.89
CA LEU A 24 24.71 -8.31 19.72
C LEU A 24 25.59 -7.14 19.26
N ARG A 25 26.17 -6.38 20.21
CA ARG A 25 27.10 -5.29 19.89
C ARG A 25 28.44 -5.80 19.38
N ALA A 26 28.97 -6.87 19.96
CA ALA A 26 30.22 -7.49 19.51
C ALA A 26 30.09 -8.04 18.08
N ASN A 27 28.93 -8.63 17.75
CA ASN A 27 28.65 -9.23 16.46
C ASN A 27 28.12 -8.24 15.40
N ARG A 28 28.17 -6.92 15.66
CA ARG A 28 27.66 -5.84 14.79
C ARG A 28 26.33 -6.22 14.17
N TRP A 29 25.35 -6.52 15.03
CA TRP A 29 24.05 -7.10 14.68
C TRP A 29 23.57 -6.74 13.27
N LYS A 30 23.49 -7.74 12.41
CA LYS A 30 22.91 -7.64 11.06
C LYS A 30 21.47 -8.13 11.12
N ALA A 31 20.54 -7.36 10.57
CA ALA A 31 19.14 -7.73 10.49
C ALA A 31 18.97 -9.11 9.85
N ARG A 32 18.16 -9.98 10.46
CA ARG A 32 18.00 -11.38 10.05
C ARG A 32 17.28 -11.54 8.70
N ARG A 33 16.68 -10.47 8.18
CA ARG A 33 16.04 -10.41 6.86
C ARG A 33 16.68 -9.27 6.06
N LYS A 34 17.16 -9.57 4.85
CA LYS A 34 17.48 -8.53 3.87
C LYS A 34 16.16 -7.88 3.47
N GLN A 35 16.05 -6.55 3.60
CA GLN A 35 15.01 -5.81 2.88
C GLN A 35 15.30 -6.02 1.39
N GLU A 36 14.45 -6.78 0.71
CA GLU A 36 14.51 -6.91 -0.74
C GLU A 36 14.01 -5.59 -1.33
N THR A 37 14.94 -4.66 -1.55
CA THR A 37 14.73 -3.62 -2.55
C THR A 37 14.67 -4.29 -3.90
N ALA A 38 13.70 -3.91 -4.75
CA ALA A 38 13.53 -4.49 -6.09
C ALA A 38 14.88 -4.52 -6.82
N LYS A 39 15.27 -5.70 -7.32
CA LYS A 39 16.50 -5.87 -8.10
C LYS A 39 16.48 -4.88 -9.26
N THR A 40 17.60 -4.19 -9.47
CA THR A 40 17.72 -3.28 -10.61
C THR A 40 17.72 -4.07 -11.92
N LEU A 41 17.24 -3.47 -13.01
CA LEU A 41 17.12 -4.13 -14.32
C LEU A 41 18.44 -4.78 -14.79
N ASP A 42 19.57 -4.16 -14.41
CA ASP A 42 20.91 -4.66 -14.74
C ASP A 42 21.32 -5.88 -13.91
N GLU A 43 20.84 -6.01 -12.68
CA GLU A 43 21.05 -7.19 -11.84
C GLU A 43 20.26 -8.39 -12.36
N ILE A 44 19.06 -8.17 -12.93
CA ILE A 44 18.23 -9.22 -13.54
C ILE A 44 18.90 -9.78 -14.80
N ARG A 45 19.43 -8.91 -15.68
CA ARG A 45 20.12 -9.34 -16.91
C ARG A 45 21.39 -10.13 -16.62
N LYS A 46 22.14 -9.73 -15.59
CA LYS A 46 23.37 -10.41 -15.18
C LYS A 46 23.13 -11.76 -14.51
N ASP A 47 22.02 -11.90 -13.77
CA ASP A 47 21.58 -13.20 -13.24
C ASP A 47 21.12 -14.12 -14.38
N MET A 48 20.36 -13.63 -15.37
CA MET A 48 19.95 -14.43 -16.54
C MET A 48 21.14 -14.92 -17.37
N GLU A 49 22.12 -14.07 -17.66
CA GLU A 49 23.32 -14.46 -18.43
C GLU A 49 24.14 -15.54 -17.70
N ARG A 50 24.23 -15.45 -16.36
CA ARG A 50 24.94 -16.44 -15.55
C ARG A 50 24.20 -17.78 -15.51
N GLU A 51 22.87 -17.75 -15.44
CA GLU A 51 22.04 -18.95 -15.45
C GLU A 51 22.06 -19.63 -16.83
N GLU A 52 21.97 -18.86 -17.92
CA GLU A 52 22.10 -19.37 -19.29
C GLU A 52 23.46 -20.03 -19.53
N ARG A 53 24.55 -19.41 -19.05
CA ARG A 53 25.90 -19.98 -19.16
C ARG A 53 26.07 -21.27 -18.36
N ALA A 54 25.43 -21.37 -17.19
CA ALA A 54 25.42 -22.59 -16.38
C ALA A 54 24.58 -23.69 -17.04
N GLN A 55 23.45 -23.33 -17.65
CA GLN A 55 22.57 -24.25 -18.34
C GLN A 55 23.20 -24.78 -19.65
N ALA A 56 23.96 -23.95 -20.36
CA ALA A 56 24.78 -24.36 -21.49
C ALA A 56 25.94 -25.30 -21.11
N GLN A 57 26.50 -25.15 -19.90
CA GLN A 57 27.51 -26.08 -19.37
C GLN A 57 26.90 -27.42 -18.93
N GLN A 58 25.69 -27.42 -18.38
CA GLN A 58 24.96 -28.65 -18.05
C GLN A 58 24.51 -29.42 -19.29
N SER A 59 24.11 -28.73 -20.37
CA SER A 59 23.70 -29.40 -21.61
C SER A 59 24.86 -30.05 -22.37
N GLN A 60 26.11 -29.60 -22.18
CA GLN A 60 27.30 -30.28 -22.72
C GLN A 60 27.71 -31.53 -21.93
N GLN A 61 27.29 -31.68 -20.67
CA GLN A 61 27.66 -32.84 -19.83
C GLN A 61 26.70 -34.03 -19.95
N GLY A 62 25.55 -33.85 -20.61
CA GLY A 62 24.55 -34.89 -20.87
C GLY A 62 24.77 -35.72 -22.15
N TYR A 63 25.79 -35.43 -22.97
CA TYR A 63 26.02 -36.09 -24.27
C TYR A 63 27.26 -37.02 -24.27
N ARG A 64 27.45 -37.79 -23.19
CA ARG A 64 28.37 -38.94 -23.14
C ARG A 64 27.63 -40.17 -22.62
N GLY A 65 26.78 -40.77 -23.45
CA GLY A 65 26.11 -42.01 -23.06
C GLY A 65 24.99 -42.44 -24.01
N GLY A 66 25.32 -42.71 -25.27
CA GLY A 66 24.33 -43.19 -26.24
C GLY A 66 24.95 -43.45 -27.62
N GLY A 67 25.94 -44.34 -27.69
CA GLY A 67 26.48 -44.81 -28.98
C GLY A 67 25.53 -45.83 -29.64
N PRO A 68 25.36 -45.81 -30.98
CA PRO A 68 24.52 -46.77 -31.69
C PRO A 68 25.18 -48.17 -31.73
N PRO A 69 24.39 -49.26 -31.85
CA PRO A 69 24.92 -50.62 -31.83
C PRO A 69 25.74 -50.86 -33.10
N ARG A 70 26.98 -51.33 -32.94
CA ARG A 70 27.76 -51.89 -34.04
C ARG A 70 27.94 -53.37 -33.79
N ASP A 71 27.27 -54.15 -34.62
CA ASP A 71 27.59 -55.54 -34.90
C ASP A 71 29.08 -55.66 -35.24
N ARG A 72 29.82 -56.45 -34.43
CA ARG A 72 31.06 -57.04 -34.90
C ARG A 72 31.33 -58.36 -34.20
N ASP A 73 31.21 -59.39 -35.00
CA ASP A 73 31.54 -60.78 -34.76
C ASP A 73 32.96 -61.05 -34.23
N GLN A 74 33.06 -62.25 -33.66
CA GLN A 74 34.23 -63.14 -33.58
C GLN A 74 35.22 -62.99 -32.42
N ASN A 75 34.98 -63.88 -31.44
CA ASN A 75 35.90 -64.98 -31.12
C ASN A 75 37.27 -64.61 -30.52
N ARG A 76 37.32 -64.54 -29.18
CA ARG A 76 38.54 -64.92 -28.43
C ARG A 76 38.19 -65.49 -27.06
N SER A 77 38.03 -66.81 -27.07
CA SER A 77 38.44 -67.74 -26.02
C SER A 77 39.04 -67.18 -24.71
N GLY A 78 38.43 -67.62 -23.60
CA GLY A 78 39.21 -68.28 -22.55
C GLY A 78 39.11 -67.70 -21.14
N ARG A 79 38.67 -68.58 -20.22
CA ARG A 79 38.98 -68.61 -18.78
C ARG A 79 38.29 -67.48 -17.97
N GLY A 80 37.42 -67.74 -17.01
CA GLY A 80 37.37 -68.87 -16.09
C GLY A 80 37.34 -68.28 -14.68
N MET A 81 36.51 -68.89 -13.82
CA MET A 81 36.58 -68.86 -12.36
C MET A 81 36.41 -67.52 -11.64
N GLY A 82 35.38 -67.47 -10.80
CA GLY A 82 35.65 -67.72 -9.38
C GLY A 82 35.34 -66.58 -8.42
N GLY A 83 34.66 -66.97 -7.34
CA GLY A 83 34.80 -66.37 -6.02
C GLY A 83 33.89 -65.17 -5.79
N ASP A 84 32.73 -65.33 -5.16
CA ASP A 84 32.61 -65.55 -3.71
C ASP A 84 33.30 -64.46 -2.87
N TYR A 85 32.52 -63.70 -2.12
CA TYR A 85 32.40 -63.84 -0.66
C TYR A 85 32.02 -62.52 0.00
N ARG A 86 31.01 -62.64 0.87
CA ARG A 86 30.91 -62.04 2.22
C ARG A 86 30.84 -60.51 2.28
N GLY A 87 30.01 -59.90 3.11
CA GLY A 87 29.21 -60.36 4.22
C GLY A 87 28.17 -59.27 4.50
N ASP A 88 26.96 -59.70 4.82
CA ASP A 88 26.51 -59.79 6.21
C ASP A 88 25.97 -58.43 6.67
N SER A 89 24.67 -58.20 6.46
CA SER A 89 23.59 -58.52 7.41
C SER A 89 23.57 -57.59 8.63
N ARG A 90 22.39 -57.00 8.78
CA ARG A 90 21.70 -56.80 10.07
C ARG A 90 22.34 -55.76 11.01
N ARG A 91 21.73 -54.58 11.01
CA ARG A 91 20.97 -54.14 12.20
C ARG A 91 19.64 -53.54 11.77
N SER A 92 18.63 -54.39 11.93
CA SER A 92 17.21 -54.09 11.94
C SER A 92 16.81 -53.55 13.32
N SER A 93 15.90 -52.58 13.36
CA SER A 93 14.80 -52.38 14.33
C SER A 93 14.39 -50.89 14.29
N GLY A 94 13.16 -50.44 14.08
CA GLY A 94 11.84 -51.03 13.83
C GLY A 94 10.92 -49.87 13.39
N MET A 95 10.06 -50.03 12.39
CA MET A 95 8.67 -50.52 12.49
C MET A 95 7.62 -49.39 12.63
N TYR A 96 7.07 -48.93 11.50
CA TYR A 96 5.63 -48.90 11.19
C TYR A 96 5.51 -48.76 9.65
N GLY A 97 5.11 -49.81 8.93
CA GLY A 97 3.73 -50.01 8.45
C GLY A 97 3.42 -49.05 7.30
N GLY A 98 3.38 -49.41 6.01
CA GLY A 98 3.01 -50.67 5.39
C GLY A 98 1.61 -50.53 4.76
N GLY A 99 1.55 -50.46 3.42
CA GLY A 99 0.31 -50.50 2.62
C GLY A 99 0.25 -49.34 1.61
N GLY A 100 0.53 -49.50 0.32
CA GLY A 100 0.20 -50.63 -0.55
C GLY A 100 -0.94 -50.18 -1.46
N GLY A 101 -0.59 -49.78 -2.69
CA GLY A 101 -1.54 -49.27 -3.67
C GLY A 101 -2.40 -50.35 -4.33
N GLY A 102 -3.43 -49.89 -5.05
CA GLY A 102 -4.10 -50.67 -6.09
C GLY A 102 -5.59 -50.37 -6.25
N GLY A 103 -5.98 -49.81 -7.40
CA GLY A 103 -7.22 -50.23 -8.06
C GLY A 103 -8.27 -49.17 -8.44
N SER A 104 -8.22 -48.76 -9.71
CA SER A 104 -9.37 -48.52 -10.62
C SER A 104 -10.41 -47.44 -10.30
N ARG A 105 -10.34 -46.30 -11.03
CA ARG A 105 -11.51 -45.78 -11.79
C ARG A 105 -11.10 -45.20 -13.14
N ARG A 106 -11.79 -45.73 -14.15
CA ARG A 106 -11.89 -45.44 -15.58
C ARG A 106 -11.63 -43.99 -15.99
N GLY A 107 -10.91 -43.86 -17.11
CA GLY A 107 -10.58 -42.60 -17.76
C GLY A 107 -11.79 -41.76 -18.15
N VAL A 108 -11.67 -40.47 -17.87
CA VAL A 108 -12.45 -39.41 -18.52
C VAL A 108 -11.42 -38.54 -19.24
N ASN A 109 -11.45 -38.58 -20.57
CA ASN A 109 -10.67 -37.70 -21.43
C ASN A 109 -11.01 -36.25 -21.09
N LYS A 110 -10.07 -35.51 -20.51
CA LYS A 110 -10.17 -34.06 -20.33
C LYS A 110 -9.35 -33.41 -21.44
N PRO A 111 -9.94 -32.60 -22.35
CA PRO A 111 -9.16 -31.92 -23.37
C PRO A 111 -8.22 -30.89 -22.72
N PRO A 112 -7.03 -30.65 -23.31
CA PRO A 112 -6.10 -29.65 -22.79
C PRO A 112 -6.70 -28.24 -22.89
N PRO A 113 -6.40 -27.34 -21.94
CA PRO A 113 -6.88 -25.97 -21.98
C PRO A 113 -6.31 -25.25 -23.23
N LYS A 114 -7.17 -24.55 -23.96
CA LYS A 114 -6.76 -23.70 -25.08
C LYS A 114 -6.40 -22.32 -24.54
N THR A 115 -5.17 -21.89 -24.78
CA THR A 115 -4.71 -20.50 -24.68
C THR A 115 -5.13 -19.73 -25.93
N ASP A 116 -5.53 -18.47 -25.77
CA ASP A 116 -5.73 -17.55 -26.88
C ASP A 116 -4.39 -16.96 -27.36
N GLU A 117 -4.43 -16.25 -28.49
CA GLU A 117 -3.26 -15.67 -29.18
C GLU A 117 -2.57 -14.53 -28.39
N HIS A 118 -3.13 -14.16 -27.23
CA HIS A 118 -2.55 -13.20 -26.30
C HIS A 118 -2.08 -13.84 -24.98
N GLY A 119 -2.01 -15.18 -24.93
CA GLY A 119 -1.36 -15.92 -23.84
C GLY A 119 -2.17 -16.01 -22.55
N PHE A 120 -3.49 -15.80 -22.58
CA PHE A 120 -4.32 -15.88 -21.38
C PHE A 120 -4.99 -17.25 -21.23
N THR A 121 -4.76 -17.90 -20.09
CA THR A 121 -5.29 -19.25 -19.78
C THR A 121 -6.40 -19.15 -18.73
N GLN A 122 -7.67 -19.29 -19.14
CA GLN A 122 -8.81 -19.20 -18.22
C GLN A 122 -9.14 -20.57 -17.60
N VAL A 123 -9.00 -20.71 -16.28
CA VAL A 123 -9.32 -21.94 -15.53
C VAL A 123 -10.77 -21.87 -15.03
N GLY A 124 -11.65 -22.73 -15.59
CA GLY A 124 -13.08 -22.74 -15.25
C GLY A 124 -13.37 -23.22 -13.82
N ARG A 125 -14.06 -22.39 -13.04
CA ARG A 125 -14.64 -22.73 -11.74
C ARG A 125 -15.94 -23.51 -11.92
N SER A 126 -16.00 -24.72 -11.37
CA SER A 126 -17.21 -25.53 -11.28
C SER A 126 -18.22 -24.92 -10.30
N GLY A 127 -19.36 -24.46 -10.81
CA GLY A 127 -20.50 -24.02 -10.00
C GLY A 127 -21.82 -24.40 -10.67
N LYS A 128 -22.65 -25.19 -9.97
CA LYS A 128 -23.98 -25.63 -10.37
C LYS A 128 -25.01 -24.50 -10.19
N SER A 129 -25.84 -24.25 -11.20
CA SER A 129 -27.20 -23.70 -11.10
C SER A 129 -27.84 -23.78 -12.50
N SER A 130 -28.58 -24.86 -12.79
CA SER A 130 -30.05 -24.93 -12.79
C SER A 130 -30.73 -23.99 -13.79
N SER A 131 -31.10 -24.63 -14.90
CA SER A 131 -31.89 -24.16 -16.04
C SER A 131 -33.34 -23.81 -15.70
N TYR A 132 -33.85 -22.71 -16.27
CA TYR A 132 -35.24 -22.64 -16.73
C TYR A 132 -35.29 -21.82 -18.02
N MET A 133 -35.83 -22.42 -19.08
CA MET A 133 -35.95 -21.86 -20.42
C MET A 133 -37.39 -22.06 -20.89
N GLY A 134 -37.93 -21.11 -21.66
CA GLY A 134 -39.16 -21.25 -22.47
C GLY A 134 -40.15 -20.11 -22.24
N SER A 135 -40.27 -19.08 -23.08
CA SER A 135 -40.79 -19.00 -24.48
C SER A 135 -42.26 -18.51 -24.53
N SER A 136 -42.48 -17.38 -25.22
CA SER A 136 -43.74 -16.63 -25.48
C SER A 136 -44.73 -17.38 -26.42
N PRO A 137 -46.02 -16.96 -26.64
CA PRO A 137 -46.41 -15.73 -27.38
C PRO A 137 -47.75 -15.02 -26.96
N SER A 138 -48.02 -13.84 -27.54
CA SER A 138 -49.25 -12.97 -27.45
C SER A 138 -50.42 -13.49 -28.36
N PRO A 139 -51.65 -12.89 -28.51
CA PRO A 139 -52.27 -11.61 -28.03
C PRO A 139 -53.81 -11.65 -27.66
N ARG A 140 -54.43 -10.45 -27.45
CA ARG A 140 -55.87 -10.02 -27.68
C ARG A 140 -56.73 -9.59 -26.44
N ALA A 141 -57.49 -8.49 -26.61
CA ALA A 141 -58.38 -7.75 -25.65
C ALA A 141 -59.90 -8.12 -25.80
N PRO A 142 -60.95 -7.40 -25.28
CA PRO A 142 -61.24 -6.49 -24.11
C PRO A 142 -62.53 -6.97 -23.33
N PRO A 143 -63.49 -6.18 -22.72
CA PRO A 143 -63.57 -4.82 -22.11
C PRO A 143 -64.30 -4.72 -20.70
N SER A 144 -64.39 -3.48 -20.14
CA SER A 144 -65.49 -2.89 -19.31
C SER A 144 -65.66 -3.36 -17.83
N VAL A 145 -66.11 -2.61 -16.79
CA VAL A 145 -66.62 -1.24 -16.56
C VAL A 145 -66.77 -1.01 -15.02
N SER A 146 -66.60 0.26 -14.60
CA SER A 146 -67.10 0.97 -13.39
C SER A 146 -66.76 0.54 -11.95
N GLY A 147 -66.42 1.55 -11.12
CA GLY A 147 -66.84 1.54 -9.71
C GLY A 147 -66.05 2.37 -8.68
N SER A 148 -66.13 3.70 -8.77
CA SER A 148 -66.21 4.67 -7.64
C SER A 148 -65.06 4.87 -6.61
N SER A 149 -64.46 6.07 -6.72
CA SER A 149 -64.33 7.10 -5.67
C SER A 149 -63.56 6.82 -4.37
N ARG A 150 -62.41 7.50 -4.21
CA ARG A 150 -62.23 8.60 -3.22
C ARG A 150 -60.92 9.36 -3.44
N ARG A 151 -61.06 10.69 -3.49
CA ARG A 151 -60.04 11.73 -3.64
C ARG A 151 -59.08 11.80 -2.44
N SER A 152 -57.79 11.99 -2.73
CA SER A 152 -56.80 12.64 -1.86
C SER A 152 -55.97 13.63 -2.72
N PRO A 153 -55.51 14.77 -2.18
CA PRO A 153 -55.00 15.91 -2.97
C PRO A 153 -53.61 15.65 -3.58
N PRO A 154 -53.23 16.38 -4.66
CA PRO A 154 -51.98 16.16 -5.38
C PRO A 154 -50.79 16.67 -4.57
N ARG A 155 -49.81 15.81 -4.31
CA ARG A 155 -48.46 16.25 -3.90
C ARG A 155 -47.77 16.86 -5.10
N ASP A 156 -47.34 18.10 -4.95
CA ASP A 156 -46.45 18.80 -5.87
C ASP A 156 -45.30 17.90 -6.30
N ARG A 157 -45.26 17.55 -7.59
CA ARG A 157 -44.07 16.97 -8.20
C ARG A 157 -43.07 18.10 -8.40
N LYS A 158 -42.06 18.16 -7.53
CA LYS A 158 -40.80 18.86 -7.83
C LYS A 158 -40.26 18.33 -9.18
N PRO A 159 -39.80 19.21 -10.09
CA PRO A 159 -39.18 18.78 -11.34
C PRO A 159 -37.89 17.97 -11.05
N PRO A 160 -37.53 17.01 -11.91
CA PRO A 160 -36.37 16.15 -11.72
C PRO A 160 -35.09 17.00 -11.78
N SER A 161 -34.31 16.98 -10.69
CA SER A 161 -32.97 17.55 -10.65
C SER A 161 -32.04 16.79 -11.60
N ALA A 162 -31.25 17.55 -12.34
CA ALA A 162 -30.14 17.11 -13.19
C ALA A 162 -29.23 16.07 -12.50
N PRO A 163 -28.50 15.23 -13.27
CA PRO A 163 -27.80 14.06 -12.75
C PRO A 163 -26.73 14.45 -11.73
N SER A 164 -27.00 14.21 -10.45
CA SER A 164 -26.02 14.37 -9.37
C SER A 164 -25.04 13.20 -9.43
N VAL A 165 -23.76 13.49 -9.64
CA VAL A 165 -22.66 12.57 -9.39
C VAL A 165 -22.87 11.96 -7.98
N PRO A 166 -22.94 10.64 -7.81
CA PRO A 166 -23.23 10.06 -6.51
C PRO A 166 -22.12 10.45 -5.52
N ALA A 167 -22.50 11.08 -4.41
CA ALA A 167 -21.58 11.43 -3.35
C ALA A 167 -20.81 10.18 -2.88
N LEU A 168 -19.48 10.22 -2.96
CA LEU A 168 -18.61 9.19 -2.39
C LEU A 168 -18.79 9.15 -0.88
N SER A 169 -18.78 7.94 -0.31
CA SER A 169 -18.70 7.75 1.14
C SER A 169 -17.38 8.32 1.68
N LYS A 170 -17.38 8.81 2.92
CA LYS A 170 -16.20 9.42 3.58
C LYS A 170 -14.91 8.61 3.36
N ASP A 171 -14.94 7.30 3.61
CA ASP A 171 -13.77 6.42 3.47
C ASP A 171 -13.24 6.34 2.02
N LYS A 172 -14.13 6.42 1.02
CA LYS A 172 -13.74 6.38 -0.40
C LYS A 172 -13.14 7.71 -0.83
N LEU A 173 -13.67 8.82 -0.29
CA LEU A 173 -13.14 10.15 -0.49
C LEU A 173 -11.72 10.25 0.10
N GLU A 174 -11.52 9.80 1.34
CA GLU A 174 -10.19 9.78 1.97
C GLU A 174 -9.19 8.95 1.16
N LEU A 175 -9.61 7.78 0.66
CA LEU A 175 -8.75 6.94 -0.18
C LEU A 175 -8.38 7.63 -1.50
N ARG A 176 -9.35 8.28 -2.16
CA ARG A 176 -9.08 9.04 -3.39
C ARG A 176 -8.13 10.20 -3.13
N VAL A 177 -8.32 10.93 -2.03
CA VAL A 177 -7.40 11.99 -1.57
C VAL A 177 -5.99 11.46 -1.37
N LYS A 178 -5.83 10.33 -0.67
CA LYS A 178 -4.51 9.71 -0.49
C LYS A 178 -3.85 9.33 -1.82
N ASN A 179 -4.63 8.84 -2.78
CA ASN A 179 -4.13 8.46 -4.12
C ASN A 179 -3.72 9.68 -4.95
N MET A 180 -4.47 10.79 -4.89
CA MET A 180 -4.12 12.03 -5.62
C MET A 180 -2.74 12.57 -5.25
N LYS A 181 -2.32 12.40 -3.99
CA LYS A 181 -0.93 12.74 -3.58
C LYS A 181 0.08 11.89 -4.33
N ALA A 182 -0.16 10.57 -4.40
CA ALA A 182 0.75 9.64 -5.06
C ALA A 182 0.83 9.91 -6.57
N GLU A 183 -0.29 10.23 -7.22
CA GLU A 183 -0.37 10.64 -8.62
C GLU A 183 0.45 11.92 -8.85
N PHE A 184 0.23 12.97 -8.07
CA PHE A 184 0.96 14.23 -8.19
C PHE A 184 2.47 14.10 -7.91
N MET A 185 2.88 13.13 -7.08
CA MET A 185 4.30 12.85 -6.85
C MET A 185 4.97 12.08 -7.99
N GLN A 186 4.20 11.29 -8.75
CA GLN A 186 4.70 10.56 -9.91
C GLN A 186 4.79 11.47 -11.14
N ASP A 187 3.74 12.25 -11.39
CA ASP A 187 3.69 13.26 -12.44
C ASP A 187 3.07 14.55 -11.88
N PRO A 188 3.88 15.61 -11.62
CA PRO A 188 3.38 16.85 -11.04
C PRO A 188 2.64 17.71 -12.09
N ASP A 189 1.53 17.19 -12.65
CA ASP A 189 0.65 17.93 -13.55
C ASP A 189 -0.44 18.69 -12.76
N GLU A 190 -0.38 20.03 -12.84
CA GLU A 190 -1.39 20.91 -12.24
C GLU A 190 -2.79 20.71 -12.84
N LYS A 191 -2.90 20.37 -14.12
CA LYS A 191 -4.19 20.22 -14.80
C LYS A 191 -4.89 18.94 -14.35
N GLU A 192 -4.15 17.85 -14.24
CA GLU A 192 -4.66 16.58 -13.73
C GLU A 192 -5.12 16.70 -12.28
N LEU A 193 -4.37 17.43 -11.45
CA LEU A 193 -4.77 17.71 -10.07
C LEU A 193 -6.09 18.50 -9.99
N LEU A 194 -6.27 19.50 -10.84
CA LEU A 194 -7.52 20.29 -10.89
C LEU A 194 -8.70 19.47 -11.36
N LEU A 195 -8.50 18.59 -12.34
CA LEU A 195 -9.53 17.67 -12.82
C LEU A 195 -9.92 16.68 -11.73
N SER A 196 -8.92 16.10 -11.04
CA SER A 196 -9.15 15.16 -9.93
C SER A 196 -9.92 15.81 -8.77
N MET A 197 -9.70 17.09 -8.48
CA MET A 197 -10.49 17.83 -7.50
C MET A 197 -11.92 18.12 -8.00
N GLU A 198 -12.11 18.34 -9.30
CA GLU A 198 -13.43 18.54 -9.90
C GLU A 198 -14.27 17.25 -9.89
N GLU A 199 -13.65 16.08 -10.02
CA GLU A 199 -14.33 14.79 -9.79
C GLU A 199 -14.91 14.69 -8.37
N LEU A 200 -14.30 15.38 -7.39
CA LEU A 200 -14.71 15.40 -5.98
C LEU A 200 -15.69 16.53 -5.65
N SER A 201 -15.97 17.46 -6.56
CA SER A 201 -16.89 18.58 -6.29
C SER A 201 -18.34 18.12 -6.08
N GLY A 202 -18.67 16.89 -6.48
CA GLY A 202 -19.98 16.26 -6.23
C GLY A 202 -20.18 15.78 -4.79
N THR A 203 -19.12 15.71 -3.98
CA THR A 203 -19.20 15.35 -2.56
C THR A 203 -19.28 16.56 -1.64
N PRO A 204 -20.23 16.59 -0.68
CA PRO A 204 -20.23 17.61 0.37
C PRO A 204 -18.95 17.49 1.23
N ASP A 205 -18.40 18.64 1.64
CA ASP A 205 -17.19 18.74 2.49
C ASP A 205 -15.91 18.06 1.92
N ALA A 206 -15.84 17.90 0.60
CA ALA A 206 -14.66 17.34 -0.07
C ALA A 206 -13.36 18.12 0.23
N GLY A 207 -13.45 19.46 0.20
CA GLY A 207 -12.33 20.35 0.50
C GLY A 207 -11.81 20.17 1.93
N LYS A 208 -12.69 20.29 2.92
CA LYS A 208 -12.35 20.05 4.34
C LYS A 208 -11.74 18.67 4.56
N THR A 209 -12.35 17.62 4.00
CA THR A 209 -11.83 16.25 4.13
C THR A 209 -10.43 16.14 3.52
N MET A 210 -10.19 16.78 2.37
CA MET A 210 -8.87 16.79 1.76
C MET A 210 -7.83 17.48 2.65
N VAL A 211 -8.14 18.68 3.15
CA VAL A 211 -7.23 19.42 4.03
C VAL A 211 -6.95 18.63 5.31
N GLN A 212 -7.95 17.97 5.89
CA GLN A 212 -7.79 17.12 7.07
C GLN A 212 -6.87 15.93 6.80
N VAL A 213 -7.17 15.14 5.76
CA VAL A 213 -6.38 13.94 5.41
C VAL A 213 -4.92 14.30 5.12
N TYR A 214 -4.70 15.40 4.41
CA TYR A 214 -3.35 15.88 4.10
C TYR A 214 -2.66 16.55 5.28
N GLY A 215 -3.39 17.28 6.13
CA GLY A 215 -2.90 17.84 7.38
C GLY A 215 -2.37 16.75 8.30
N ASP A 216 -3.19 15.74 8.60
CA ASP A 216 -2.82 14.60 9.44
C ASP A 216 -1.64 13.83 8.84
N ALA A 217 -1.69 13.51 7.54
CA ALA A 217 -0.60 12.79 6.87
C ALA A 217 0.71 13.59 6.86
N SER A 218 0.65 14.92 6.87
CA SER A 218 1.84 15.76 6.83
C SER A 218 2.66 15.74 8.13
N MET A 219 2.07 15.32 9.26
CA MET A 219 2.77 15.29 10.56
C MET A 219 3.80 14.16 10.66
N ASP A 220 3.55 13.04 9.97
CA ASP A 220 4.37 11.82 10.07
C ASP A 220 4.95 11.30 8.74
N CYS A 221 4.80 12.06 7.65
CA CYS A 221 5.38 11.68 6.36
C CYS A 221 6.82 12.20 6.15
N LYS A 222 7.42 11.77 5.04
CA LYS A 222 8.75 12.19 4.59
C LYS A 222 8.71 13.64 4.08
N ASP A 223 9.88 14.30 4.08
CA ASP A 223 10.00 15.70 3.68
C ASP A 223 9.51 15.98 2.25
N ASP A 224 9.80 15.11 1.29
CA ASP A 224 9.36 15.29 -0.10
C ASP A 224 7.83 15.12 -0.23
N GLU A 225 7.25 14.19 0.53
CA GLU A 225 5.79 14.00 0.57
C GLU A 225 5.10 15.20 1.22
N ARG A 226 5.66 15.73 2.31
CA ARG A 226 5.15 16.92 3.00
C ARG A 226 5.20 18.15 2.10
N LYS A 227 6.29 18.37 1.38
CA LYS A 227 6.41 19.44 0.38
C LYS A 227 5.38 19.30 -0.73
N ALA A 228 5.16 18.07 -1.23
CA ALA A 228 4.14 17.80 -2.23
C ALA A 228 2.73 18.14 -1.70
N ILE A 229 2.40 17.73 -0.48
CA ILE A 229 1.12 18.05 0.18
C ILE A 229 0.89 19.56 0.26
N ILE A 230 1.87 20.31 0.79
CA ILE A 230 1.76 21.77 0.93
C ILE A 230 1.58 22.42 -0.43
N LYS A 231 2.30 21.95 -1.46
CA LYS A 231 2.18 22.44 -2.83
C LYS A 231 0.80 22.16 -3.44
N ILE A 232 0.26 20.94 -3.27
CA ILE A 232 -1.07 20.55 -3.74
C ILE A 232 -2.13 21.49 -3.14
N LEU A 233 -2.14 21.65 -1.82
CA LEU A 233 -3.11 22.50 -1.13
C LEU A 233 -3.00 23.97 -1.56
N SER A 234 -1.78 24.47 -1.74
CA SER A 234 -1.53 25.83 -2.20
C SER A 234 -2.03 26.07 -3.63
N LEU A 235 -1.78 25.13 -4.55
CA LEU A 235 -2.26 25.21 -5.93
C LEU A 235 -3.80 25.17 -5.99
N LEU A 236 -4.42 24.25 -5.24
CA LEU A 236 -5.88 24.13 -5.23
C LEU A 236 -6.56 25.37 -4.65
N PHE A 237 -5.98 26.00 -3.63
CA PHE A 237 -6.46 27.27 -3.08
C PHE A 237 -6.30 28.42 -4.09
N GLN A 238 -5.12 28.57 -4.70
CA GLN A 238 -4.87 29.63 -5.70
C GLN A 238 -5.77 29.53 -6.93
N LYS A 239 -6.15 28.31 -7.33
CA LYS A 239 -7.06 28.06 -8.45
C LYS A 239 -8.55 28.13 -8.05
N GLY A 240 -8.84 28.47 -6.78
CA GLY A 240 -10.20 28.63 -6.27
C GLY A 240 -11.00 27.33 -6.12
N LYS A 241 -10.31 26.18 -6.08
CA LYS A 241 -10.94 24.88 -5.82
C LYS A 241 -11.09 24.61 -4.31
N LEU A 242 -10.28 25.27 -3.49
CA LEU A 242 -10.43 25.33 -2.04
C LEU A 242 -10.72 26.77 -1.61
N SER A 243 -11.60 26.92 -0.63
CA SER A 243 -11.95 28.18 0.02
C SER A 243 -11.28 28.29 1.39
N ARG A 244 -11.36 29.46 2.03
CA ARG A 244 -10.82 29.64 3.40
C ARG A 244 -11.54 28.76 4.42
N ASP A 245 -12.85 28.60 4.24
CA ASP A 245 -13.71 27.79 5.11
C ASP A 245 -13.32 26.30 5.10
N ASP A 246 -12.62 25.84 4.04
CA ASP A 246 -12.11 24.47 3.95
C ASP A 246 -10.89 24.24 4.85
N PHE A 247 -10.15 25.29 5.21
CA PHE A 247 -8.97 25.21 6.07
C PHE A 247 -9.30 25.41 7.55
N ASP A 248 -10.27 26.27 7.87
CA ASP A 248 -10.56 26.69 9.24
C ASP A 248 -10.84 25.52 10.21
N GLY A 249 -11.66 24.55 9.81
CA GLY A 249 -11.96 23.39 10.65
C GLY A 249 -10.74 22.46 10.80
N PRO A 250 -10.27 21.86 9.70
CA PRO A 250 -9.19 20.87 9.73
C PRO A 250 -7.88 21.38 10.33
N ILE A 251 -7.45 22.60 9.99
CA ILE A 251 -6.20 23.16 10.52
C ILE A 251 -6.37 23.58 11.99
N GLY A 252 -7.57 24.03 12.38
CA GLY A 252 -7.88 24.31 13.79
C GLY A 252 -7.79 23.05 14.66
N GLU A 253 -8.38 21.93 14.20
CA GLU A 253 -8.26 20.62 14.86
C GLU A 253 -6.80 20.14 14.92
N LEU A 254 -6.05 20.30 13.81
CA LEU A 254 -4.63 19.93 13.75
C LEU A 254 -3.78 20.70 14.77
N ILE A 255 -4.04 22.00 14.94
CA ILE A 255 -3.39 22.83 15.97
C ILE A 255 -3.79 22.35 17.37
N GLU A 256 -5.08 22.14 17.62
CA GLU A 256 -5.61 21.74 18.93
C GLU A 256 -5.03 20.41 19.43
N PHE A 257 -4.82 19.45 18.52
CA PHE A 257 -4.32 18.12 18.84
C PHE A 257 -2.83 17.91 18.52
N ILE A 258 -2.07 18.97 18.26
CA ILE A 258 -0.65 18.88 17.88
C ILE A 258 0.19 18.09 18.90
N ASP A 259 -0.13 18.20 20.19
CA ASP A 259 0.53 17.48 21.28
C ASP A 259 0.48 15.96 21.10
N SER A 260 -0.59 15.44 20.49
CA SER A 260 -0.73 14.00 20.23
C SER A 260 0.25 13.56 19.14
N PHE A 261 0.44 14.37 18.09
CA PHE A 261 1.41 14.09 17.04
C PHE A 261 2.86 14.23 17.53
N VAL A 262 3.12 15.13 18.48
CA VAL A 262 4.46 15.31 19.08
C VAL A 262 4.95 14.05 19.79
N ILE A 263 4.03 13.22 20.32
CA ILE A 263 4.37 11.94 20.97
C ILE A 263 5.07 11.00 19.99
N ASP A 264 4.57 10.90 18.76
CA ASP A 264 5.11 10.02 17.73
C ASP A 264 6.25 10.68 16.95
N SER A 265 6.15 11.98 16.70
CA SER A 265 7.12 12.76 15.93
C SER A 265 7.46 14.07 16.65
N PRO A 266 8.63 14.18 17.30
CA PRO A 266 9.01 15.39 18.01
C PRO A 266 9.16 16.63 17.09
N LYS A 267 9.24 16.42 15.77
CA LYS A 267 9.29 17.47 14.74
C LYS A 267 7.91 17.89 14.24
N ALA A 268 6.81 17.33 14.76
CA ALA A 268 5.45 17.69 14.32
C ALA A 268 5.19 19.21 14.38
N ILE A 269 5.71 19.89 15.41
CA ILE A 269 5.58 21.36 15.54
C ILE A 269 6.32 22.09 14.41
N ASP A 270 7.52 21.63 14.03
CA ASP A 270 8.28 22.21 12.90
C ASP A 270 7.51 22.03 11.59
N TYR A 271 6.97 20.83 11.37
CA TYR A 271 6.19 20.51 10.17
C TYR A 271 4.88 21.31 10.07
N LEU A 272 4.19 21.48 11.20
CA LEU A 272 3.03 22.35 11.28
C LEU A 272 3.43 23.81 11.02
N GLY A 273 4.56 24.24 11.57
CA GLY A 273 5.11 25.58 11.34
C GLY A 273 5.34 25.87 9.85
N ASP A 274 5.95 24.92 9.13
CA ASP A 274 6.18 25.00 7.68
C ASP A 274 4.88 25.12 6.88
N MET A 275 3.87 24.32 7.24
CA MET A 275 2.57 24.35 6.60
C MET A 275 1.82 25.67 6.85
N LEU A 276 1.78 26.11 8.11
CA LEU A 276 1.11 27.37 8.50
C LEU A 276 1.79 28.58 7.84
N ALA A 277 3.11 28.57 7.70
CA ALA A 277 3.83 29.65 7.03
C ALA A 277 3.38 29.82 5.57
N GLU A 278 3.27 28.71 4.83
CA GLU A 278 2.78 28.75 3.45
C GLU A 278 1.32 29.20 3.38
N PHE A 279 0.45 28.69 4.27
CA PHE A 279 -0.98 29.03 4.27
C PHE A 279 -1.26 30.49 4.63
N ILE A 280 -0.42 31.10 5.47
CA ILE A 280 -0.48 32.54 5.75
C ILE A 280 0.01 33.35 4.55
N HIS A 281 1.08 32.91 3.88
CA HIS A 281 1.62 33.59 2.70
C HIS A 281 0.60 33.61 1.54
N ILE A 282 -0.05 32.47 1.25
CA ILE A 282 -1.12 32.40 0.24
C ILE A 282 -2.44 33.04 0.70
N LYS A 283 -2.52 33.53 1.95
CA LYS A 283 -3.72 34.13 2.57
C LYS A 283 -4.92 33.18 2.62
N ALA A 284 -4.66 31.87 2.74
CA ALA A 284 -5.66 30.87 3.10
C ALA A 284 -6.04 31.02 4.57
N ILE A 285 -5.07 31.34 5.42
CA ILE A 285 -5.24 31.57 6.86
C ILE A 285 -4.72 32.95 7.24
N GLY A 286 -5.36 33.60 8.22
CA GLY A 286 -4.92 34.88 8.77
C GLY A 286 -4.14 34.73 10.08
N VAL A 287 -3.16 35.63 10.32
CA VAL A 287 -2.44 35.70 11.60
C VAL A 287 -3.40 35.90 12.80
N PRO A 288 -4.43 36.77 12.74
CA PRO A 288 -5.38 36.90 13.85
C PRO A 288 -6.15 35.61 14.14
N TRP A 289 -6.47 34.84 13.09
CA TRP A 289 -7.12 33.54 13.25
C TRP A 289 -6.15 32.55 13.91
N LEU A 290 -4.89 32.51 13.49
CA LEU A 290 -3.88 31.64 14.09
C LEU A 290 -3.72 31.96 15.58
N CYS A 291 -3.59 33.25 15.92
CA CYS A 291 -3.51 33.73 17.29
C CYS A 291 -4.71 33.29 18.14
N ASN A 292 -5.91 33.21 17.56
CA ASN A 292 -7.08 32.65 18.24
C ASN A 292 -6.96 31.13 18.42
N GLN A 293 -6.63 30.38 17.36
CA GLN A 293 -6.53 28.91 17.46
C GLN A 293 -5.50 28.45 18.50
N ILE A 294 -4.34 29.10 18.57
CA ILE A 294 -3.30 28.73 19.55
C ILE A 294 -3.71 28.97 21.01
N THR A 295 -4.77 29.75 21.29
CA THR A 295 -5.32 29.85 22.66
C THR A 295 -5.93 28.54 23.12
N LYS A 296 -6.37 27.68 22.21
CA LYS A 296 -6.90 26.35 22.56
C LYS A 296 -5.81 25.43 23.15
N LEU A 297 -4.54 25.78 22.94
CA LEU A 297 -3.37 25.10 23.52
C LEU A 297 -3.04 25.55 24.95
N ASP A 298 -4.01 26.08 25.70
CA ASP A 298 -3.80 26.56 27.08
C ASP A 298 -3.30 25.47 28.05
N HIS A 299 -3.53 24.19 27.71
CA HIS A 299 -3.00 23.05 28.46
C HIS A 299 -1.48 22.86 28.28
N ALA A 300 -0.87 23.45 27.24
CA ALA A 300 0.54 23.29 26.88
C ALA A 300 1.16 24.65 26.43
N PRO A 301 1.47 25.56 27.37
CA PRO A 301 1.95 26.90 27.04
C PRO A 301 3.30 26.89 26.30
N ASP A 302 4.15 25.90 26.55
CA ASP A 302 5.43 25.74 25.86
C ASP A 302 5.24 25.35 24.38
N VAL A 303 4.23 24.54 24.08
CA VAL A 303 3.92 24.13 22.70
C VAL A 303 3.32 25.30 21.94
N ARG A 304 2.42 26.05 22.58
CA ARG A 304 1.83 27.27 22.02
C ARG A 304 2.88 28.24 21.47
N LEU A 305 3.91 28.56 22.28
CA LEU A 305 4.97 29.47 21.86
C LEU A 305 5.80 28.87 20.72
N LYS A 306 6.14 27.58 20.81
CA LYS A 306 6.92 26.89 19.77
C LYS A 306 6.20 26.87 18.42
N VAL A 307 4.88 26.68 18.38
CA VAL A 307 4.13 26.73 17.10
C VAL A 307 4.32 28.10 16.44
N ILE A 308 4.18 29.20 17.17
CA ILE A 308 4.38 30.56 16.65
C ILE A 308 5.83 30.75 16.17
N GLU A 309 6.80 30.35 17.00
CA GLU A 309 8.22 30.47 16.67
C GLU A 309 8.57 29.70 15.40
N CYS A 310 8.16 28.43 15.29
CA CYS A 310 8.38 27.59 14.12
C CYS A 310 7.71 28.18 12.87
N THR A 311 6.48 28.70 12.98
CA THR A 311 5.81 29.36 11.84
C THR A 311 6.58 30.61 11.37
N ILE A 312 7.02 31.47 12.29
CA ILE A 312 7.78 32.68 11.96
C ILE A 312 9.15 32.32 11.36
N GLU A 313 9.84 31.34 11.94
CA GLU A 313 11.12 30.87 11.43
C GLU A 313 10.99 30.26 10.04
N SER A 314 9.96 29.46 9.80
CA SER A 314 9.72 28.88 8.49
C SER A 314 9.42 29.96 7.45
N MET A 315 8.55 30.92 7.79
CA MET A 315 8.26 32.05 6.91
C MET A 315 9.51 32.88 6.59
N LYS A 316 10.41 33.09 7.55
CA LYS A 316 11.71 33.75 7.30
C LYS A 316 12.59 32.93 6.34
N LYS A 317 12.57 31.60 6.43
CA LYS A 317 13.37 30.69 5.59
C LYS A 317 12.84 30.63 4.16
N THR A 318 11.52 30.60 3.97
CA THR A 318 10.88 30.41 2.65
C THR A 318 10.64 31.73 1.92
N GLN A 319 10.11 32.74 2.61
CA GLN A 319 9.65 34.00 2.02
C GLN A 319 10.54 35.21 2.40
N GLY A 320 11.42 35.04 3.37
CA GLY A 320 12.36 36.08 3.81
C GLY A 320 11.86 36.94 4.97
N LEU A 321 12.79 37.70 5.56
CA LEU A 321 12.54 38.45 6.80
C LEU A 321 11.56 39.62 6.64
N ALA A 322 11.49 40.21 5.45
CA ALA A 322 10.58 41.33 5.17
C ALA A 322 9.11 40.88 5.18
N GLU A 323 8.81 39.76 4.53
CA GLU A 323 7.44 39.22 4.50
C GLU A 323 7.01 38.73 5.87
N ALA A 324 7.89 38.04 6.60
CA ALA A 324 7.59 37.62 7.97
C ALA A 324 7.21 38.82 8.87
N LYS A 325 7.89 39.95 8.73
CA LYS A 325 7.54 41.19 9.45
C LYS A 325 6.24 41.81 8.96
N ALA A 326 5.92 41.73 7.67
CA ALA A 326 4.67 42.25 7.14
C ALA A 326 3.44 41.52 7.69
N HIS A 327 3.57 40.21 7.95
CA HIS A 327 2.48 39.40 8.50
C HIS A 327 2.43 39.42 10.03
N PHE A 328 3.58 39.34 10.73
CA PHE A 328 3.64 39.18 12.19
C PHE A 328 4.11 40.42 12.97
N GLY A 329 4.53 41.49 12.29
CA GLY A 329 5.09 42.69 12.93
C GLY A 329 4.09 43.80 13.23
N GLY A 330 2.79 43.53 13.05
CA GLY A 330 1.68 44.46 13.32
C GLY A 330 1.13 44.33 14.73
#